data_AF-A0A5B8MST0-F1
#
_entry.id   AF-A0A5B8MST0-F1
#
_cell.length_a   1.000
_cell.length_b   1.000
_cell.length_c   1.000
_cell.angle_alpha   90.00
_cell.angle_beta   90.00
_cell.angle_gamma   90.00
#
_symmetry.space_group_name_H-M   'P 1'
#
loop_
_entity.id
_entity.type
_entity.pdbx_description
1 polymer ?
#
loop_
_entity_poly.entity_id
_entity_poly.type
_entity_poly.pdbx_seq_one_letter_code
_entity_poly.pdbx_strand_id
1 'polypeptide(L)'
;MDDINPGDYQMLIQEAAKMKNAQLEEKRKDWLKAPDFLKRTLTNREDIVSVRKLPTFAERLVFVSQHKDQGNTLCQDGQYEPALLEYAEALSVLLWFHLPNGKHSEEIPLFLGYEAFKSPECMCLAKDSVQVILLNIAHCLNKLKNWDASVYACTFVLQRLDRHSVKALYRRAVAYYSQGTSFSLDQAVEDLLSANSVDPEDKQVAKLLARFFKEKVKQDR
;
A
#
# COMPACT_ATOMS: atom_id res chain seq x y z
N MET A 1 44.00 31.27 -16.91
CA MET A 1 42.94 30.88 -15.97
C MET A 1 41.70 31.51 -16.55
N ASP A 2 40.92 30.74 -17.29
CA ASP A 2 39.73 31.28 -17.95
C ASP A 2 38.71 31.64 -16.86
N ASP A 3 38.41 32.94 -16.75
CA ASP A 3 37.39 33.46 -15.84
C ASP A 3 36.04 32.89 -16.27
N ILE A 4 35.49 32.00 -15.44
CA ILE A 4 34.15 31.44 -15.64
C ILE A 4 33.16 32.62 -15.63
N ASN A 5 32.48 32.84 -16.75
CA ASN A 5 31.48 33.90 -16.88
C ASN A 5 30.39 33.68 -15.80
N PRO A 6 29.94 34.73 -15.09
CA PRO A 6 28.83 34.63 -14.14
C PRO A 6 27.58 33.91 -14.68
N GLY A 7 27.29 34.02 -15.99
CA GLY A 7 26.22 33.27 -16.65
C GLY A 7 26.46 31.76 -16.71
N ASP A 8 27.69 31.33 -16.98
CA ASP A 8 28.08 29.92 -17.02
C ASP A 8 28.05 29.31 -15.61
N TYR A 9 28.46 30.07 -14.59
CA TYR A 9 28.36 29.65 -13.20
C TYR A 9 26.90 29.45 -12.75
N GLN A 10 26.01 30.36 -13.15
CA GLN A 10 24.59 30.23 -12.84
C GLN A 10 23.94 29.02 -13.54
N MET A 11 24.34 28.73 -14.78
CA MET A 11 23.92 27.51 -15.47
C MET A 11 24.39 26.24 -14.77
N LEU A 12 25.65 26.19 -14.33
CA LEU A 12 26.20 25.04 -13.59
C LEU A 12 25.46 24.77 -12.28
N ILE A 13 25.10 25.82 -11.53
CA ILE A 13 24.28 25.67 -10.32
C ILE A 13 22.90 25.10 -10.65
N GLN A 14 22.26 25.58 -11.71
CA GLN A 14 20.95 25.09 -12.13
C GLN A 14 21.00 23.62 -12.56
N GLU A 15 22.03 23.22 -13.31
CA GLU A 15 22.24 21.82 -13.70
C GLU A 15 22.51 20.93 -12.49
N ALA A 16 23.37 21.37 -11.57
CA ALA A 16 23.63 20.66 -10.32
C ALA A 16 22.35 20.49 -9.47
N ALA A 17 21.51 21.52 -9.40
CA ALA A 17 20.23 21.44 -8.71
C ALA A 17 19.26 20.45 -9.38
N LYS A 18 19.17 20.47 -10.72
CA LYS A 18 18.37 19.50 -11.48
C LYS A 18 18.84 18.07 -11.24
N MET A 19 20.15 17.82 -11.33
CA MET A 19 20.73 16.50 -11.07
C MET A 19 20.45 16.03 -9.65
N LYS A 20 20.60 16.91 -8.65
CA LYS A 20 20.30 16.59 -7.26
C LYS A 20 18.82 16.27 -7.04
N ASN A 21 17.91 17.03 -7.66
CA ASN A 21 16.47 16.75 -7.57
C ASN A 21 16.11 15.41 -8.20
N ALA A 22 16.64 15.10 -9.38
CA ALA A 22 16.43 13.80 -10.03
C ALA A 22 16.97 12.63 -9.18
N GLN A 23 18.14 12.81 -8.55
CA GLN A 23 18.68 11.82 -7.62
C GLN A 23 17.79 11.62 -6.39
N LEU A 24 17.25 12.71 -5.82
CA LEU A 24 16.34 12.63 -4.68
C LEU A 24 14.99 11.98 -5.05
N GLU A 25 14.44 12.28 -6.23
CA GLU A 25 13.23 11.65 -6.73
C GLU A 25 13.41 10.14 -6.88
N GLU A 26 14.52 9.69 -7.46
CA GLU A 26 14.83 8.26 -7.59
C GLU A 26 14.99 7.58 -6.22
N LYS A 27 15.73 8.19 -5.30
CA LYS A 27 15.91 7.67 -3.92
C LYS A 27 14.61 7.64 -3.12
N ARG A 28 13.60 8.44 -3.49
CA ARG A 28 12.31 8.54 -2.80
C ARG A 28 11.15 7.98 -3.61
N LYS A 29 11.41 7.27 -4.70
CA LYS A 29 10.36 6.81 -5.64
C LYS A 29 9.24 6.03 -4.96
N ASP A 30 9.57 5.14 -4.03
CA ASP A 30 8.59 4.31 -3.32
C ASP A 30 7.73 5.16 -2.38
N TRP A 31 8.36 6.11 -1.67
CA TRP A 31 7.66 7.09 -0.85
C TRP A 31 6.74 7.99 -1.69
N LEU A 32 7.23 8.52 -2.82
CA LEU A 32 6.46 9.42 -3.67
C LEU A 32 5.19 8.74 -4.22
N LYS A 33 5.33 7.48 -4.67
CA LYS A 33 4.23 6.65 -5.18
C LYS A 33 3.31 6.08 -4.10
N ALA A 34 3.71 6.09 -2.83
CA ALA A 34 2.92 5.50 -1.76
C ALA A 34 1.61 6.29 -1.51
N PRO A 35 0.51 5.59 -1.21
CA PRO A 35 -0.75 6.21 -0.81
C PRO A 35 -0.66 6.79 0.61
N ASP A 36 -1.59 7.70 0.94
CA ASP A 36 -1.58 8.44 2.20
C ASP A 36 -1.62 7.55 3.44
N PHE A 37 -2.37 6.44 3.42
CA PHE A 37 -2.43 5.52 4.56
C PHE A 37 -1.03 4.97 4.90
N LEU A 38 -0.19 4.73 3.90
CA LEU A 38 1.15 4.20 4.10
C LEU A 38 2.13 5.31 4.45
N LYS A 39 2.01 6.49 3.82
CA LYS A 39 2.83 7.67 4.16
C LYS A 39 2.70 8.05 5.64
N ARG A 40 1.50 7.90 6.22
CA ARG A 40 1.23 8.16 7.66
C ARG A 40 2.05 7.30 8.62
N THR A 41 2.56 6.15 8.17
CA THR A 41 3.41 5.30 9.00
C THR A 41 4.78 5.91 9.31
N LEU A 42 5.21 6.91 8.52
CA LEU A 42 6.37 7.73 8.83
C LEU A 42 6.03 8.66 10.00
N THR A 43 6.41 8.23 11.20
CA THR A 43 6.08 8.90 12.44
C THR A 43 7.19 8.75 13.48
N ASN A 44 7.39 9.81 14.26
CA ASN A 44 8.27 9.85 15.43
C ASN A 44 7.47 9.92 16.74
N ARG A 45 6.15 9.65 16.70
CA ARG A 45 5.33 9.63 17.91
C ARG A 45 5.79 8.53 18.85
N GLU A 46 5.99 8.87 20.11
CA GLU A 46 6.57 7.97 21.11
C GLU A 46 5.67 6.77 21.42
N ASP A 47 4.35 6.93 21.35
CA ASP A 47 3.39 5.85 21.58
C ASP A 47 3.47 4.73 20.53
N ILE A 48 3.92 5.03 19.31
CA ILE A 48 4.17 4.03 18.27
C ILE A 48 5.63 3.53 18.32
N VAL A 49 6.58 4.46 18.46
CA VAL A 49 8.01 4.14 18.43
C VAL A 49 8.40 3.26 19.62
N SER A 50 7.80 3.47 20.79
CA SER A 50 8.00 2.60 21.96
C SER A 50 7.47 1.19 21.72
N VAL A 51 6.30 1.04 21.07
CA VAL A 51 5.75 -0.28 20.70
C VAL A 51 6.69 -1.03 19.76
N ARG A 52 7.27 -0.36 18.76
CA ARG A 52 8.26 -0.96 17.85
C ARG A 52 9.50 -1.52 18.58
N LYS A 53 9.83 -0.99 19.76
CA LYS A 53 10.98 -1.40 20.58
C LYS A 53 10.65 -2.52 21.59
N LEU A 54 9.37 -2.86 21.78
CA LEU A 54 8.97 -3.86 22.77
C LEU A 54 9.67 -5.21 22.53
N PRO A 55 10.11 -5.91 23.58
CA PRO A 55 10.95 -7.08 23.46
C PRO A 55 10.18 -8.28 22.91
N THR A 56 8.89 -8.40 23.24
CA THR A 56 8.08 -9.54 22.81
C THR A 56 7.14 -9.17 21.67
N PHE A 57 6.95 -10.14 20.77
CA PHE A 57 6.05 -10.01 19.64
C PHE A 57 4.58 -9.89 20.06
N ALA A 58 4.18 -10.64 21.09
CA ALA A 58 2.81 -10.62 21.60
C ALA A 58 2.41 -9.21 22.04
N GLU A 59 3.29 -8.49 22.74
CA GLU A 59 3.02 -7.11 23.18
C GLU A 59 2.84 -6.15 21.99
N ARG A 60 3.64 -6.30 20.93
CA ARG A 60 3.47 -5.49 19.71
C ARG A 60 2.13 -5.77 19.03
N LEU A 61 1.73 -7.04 18.98
CA LEU A 61 0.45 -7.44 18.37
C LEU A 61 -0.78 -7.00 19.15
N VAL A 62 -0.67 -6.75 20.46
CA VAL A 62 -1.78 -6.16 21.23
C VAL A 62 -2.15 -4.80 20.64
N PHE A 63 -1.17 -3.93 20.41
CA PHE A 63 -1.39 -2.62 19.79
C PHE A 63 -1.99 -2.76 18.38
N VAL A 64 -1.40 -3.62 17.56
CA VAL A 64 -1.87 -3.87 16.18
C VAL A 64 -3.33 -4.35 16.18
N SER A 65 -3.66 -5.28 17.07
CA SER A 65 -5.01 -5.86 17.16
C SER A 65 -6.03 -4.84 17.63
N GLN A 66 -5.69 -4.04 18.66
CA GLN A 66 -6.56 -2.98 19.18
C GLN A 66 -6.95 -1.98 18.08
N HIS A 67 -5.97 -1.43 17.38
CA HIS A 67 -6.22 -0.46 16.30
C HIS A 67 -6.92 -1.11 15.09
N LYS A 68 -6.55 -2.34 14.71
CA LYS A 68 -7.26 -3.08 13.67
C LYS A 68 -8.73 -3.29 14.03
N ASP A 69 -9.03 -3.66 15.28
CA ASP A 69 -10.40 -3.94 15.72
C ASP A 69 -11.24 -2.66 15.82
N GLN A 70 -10.65 -1.54 16.28
CA GLN A 70 -11.28 -0.22 16.21
C GLN A 70 -11.58 0.19 14.76
N GLY A 71 -10.63 -0.01 13.85
CA GLY A 71 -10.83 0.22 12.42
C GLY A 71 -11.93 -0.67 11.84
N ASN A 72 -12.04 -1.93 12.28
CA ASN A 72 -13.12 -2.83 11.87
C ASN A 72 -14.50 -2.32 12.32
N THR A 73 -14.62 -1.86 13.57
CA THR A 73 -15.86 -1.25 14.09
C THR A 73 -16.26 -0.03 13.27
N LEU A 74 -15.33 0.92 13.07
CA LEU A 74 -15.58 2.12 12.26
C LEU A 74 -15.98 1.78 10.82
N CYS A 75 -15.32 0.78 10.22
CA CYS A 75 -15.64 0.31 8.87
C CYS A 75 -17.03 -0.31 8.78
N GLN A 76 -17.47 -1.05 9.81
CA GLN A 76 -18.82 -1.61 9.89
C GLN A 76 -19.88 -0.51 10.01
N ASP A 77 -19.55 0.59 10.72
CA ASP A 77 -20.41 1.77 10.85
C ASP A 77 -20.39 2.68 9.61
N GLY A 78 -19.66 2.30 8.54
CA GLY A 78 -19.53 3.09 7.31
C GLY A 78 -18.62 4.31 7.43
N GLN A 79 -17.90 4.45 8.55
CA GLN A 79 -16.93 5.52 8.80
C GLN A 79 -15.56 5.12 8.22
N TYR A 80 -15.42 5.21 6.91
CA TYR A 80 -14.25 4.70 6.20
C TYR A 80 -12.98 5.54 6.40
N GLU A 81 -13.06 6.87 6.44
CA GLU A 81 -11.89 7.71 6.68
C GLU A 81 -11.31 7.50 8.09
N PRO A 82 -12.11 7.53 9.17
CA PRO A 82 -11.61 7.17 10.51
C PRO A 82 -11.05 5.76 10.57
N ALA A 83 -11.71 4.77 9.93
CA ALA A 83 -11.20 3.41 9.87
C ALA A 83 -9.82 3.33 9.22
N LEU A 84 -9.58 4.08 8.14
CA LEU A 84 -8.26 4.16 7.49
C LEU A 84 -7.18 4.73 8.42
N LEU A 85 -7.52 5.66 9.32
CA LEU A 85 -6.58 6.16 10.31
C LEU A 85 -6.17 5.05 11.27
N GLU A 86 -7.14 4.33 11.84
CA GLU A 86 -6.87 3.22 12.76
C GLU A 86 -6.07 2.09 12.10
N TYR A 87 -6.39 1.74 10.85
CA TYR A 87 -5.61 0.76 10.11
C TYR A 87 -4.17 1.23 9.82
N ALA A 88 -3.96 2.53 9.56
CA ALA A 88 -2.63 3.08 9.39
C ALA A 88 -1.81 3.06 10.70
N GLU A 89 -2.45 3.32 11.84
CA GLU A 89 -1.85 3.16 13.16
C GLU A 89 -1.43 1.70 13.39
N ALA A 90 -2.31 0.73 13.12
CA ALA A 90 -1.99 -0.69 13.22
C ALA A 90 -0.80 -1.10 12.32
N LEU A 91 -0.78 -0.62 11.06
CA LEU A 91 0.33 -0.88 10.14
C LEU A 91 1.65 -0.27 10.63
N SER A 92 1.60 0.89 11.28
CA SER A 92 2.81 1.62 11.66
C SER A 92 3.78 0.81 12.54
N VAL A 93 3.31 -0.26 13.20
CA VAL A 93 4.15 -1.17 13.99
C VAL A 93 4.79 -2.28 13.15
N LEU A 94 4.14 -2.72 12.06
CA LEU A 94 4.54 -3.89 11.26
C LEU A 94 5.07 -3.52 9.87
N LEU A 95 4.83 -2.31 9.39
CA LEU A 95 5.18 -1.83 8.06
C LEU A 95 5.25 -0.30 8.10
N TRP A 96 6.44 0.30 7.97
CA TRP A 96 6.55 1.76 8.04
C TRP A 96 7.66 2.37 7.20
N PHE A 97 7.43 3.58 6.74
CA PHE A 97 8.49 4.42 6.19
C PHE A 97 9.33 5.03 7.30
N HIS A 98 10.65 5.11 7.12
CA HIS A 98 11.53 5.76 8.07
C HIS A 98 12.58 6.64 7.40
N LEU A 99 13.22 7.48 8.21
CA LEU A 99 14.35 8.32 7.83
C LEU A 99 15.62 7.75 8.46
N PRO A 100 16.44 6.94 7.75
CA PRO A 100 17.64 6.32 8.30
C PRO A 100 18.58 7.30 9.03
N ASN A 101 18.71 8.52 8.51
CA ASN A 101 19.59 9.58 8.99
C ASN A 101 18.79 10.79 9.52
N GLY A 102 17.56 10.56 9.99
CA GLY A 102 16.68 11.61 10.49
C GLY A 102 16.39 12.70 9.44
N LYS A 103 16.44 13.97 9.83
CA LYS A 103 16.09 15.09 8.94
C LYS A 103 17.03 15.23 7.73
N HIS A 104 18.20 14.60 7.76
CA HIS A 104 19.18 14.63 6.67
C HIS A 104 19.03 13.44 5.69
N SER A 105 18.02 12.60 5.87
CA SER A 105 17.76 11.47 4.98
C SER A 105 17.41 11.92 3.55
N GLU A 106 18.20 11.44 2.59
CA GLU A 106 17.90 11.57 1.17
C GLU A 106 16.89 10.50 0.71
N GLU A 107 16.94 9.32 1.32
CA GLU A 107 16.03 8.21 1.08
C GLU A 107 14.95 8.09 2.16
N ILE A 108 13.81 7.54 1.78
CA ILE A 108 12.69 7.23 2.69
C ILE A 108 12.24 5.79 2.39
N PRO A 109 13.02 4.78 2.81
CA PRO A 109 12.72 3.39 2.53
C PRO A 109 11.53 2.89 3.36
N LEU A 110 10.78 1.95 2.77
CA LEU A 110 9.74 1.21 3.47
C LEU A 110 10.38 0.04 4.22
N PHE A 111 10.27 0.04 5.55
CA PHE A 111 10.73 -1.03 6.40
C PHE A 111 9.63 -2.08 6.61
N LEU A 112 9.92 -3.32 6.23
CA LEU A 112 9.02 -4.47 6.39
C LEU A 112 9.18 -5.04 7.80
N GLY A 113 8.61 -4.35 8.79
CA GLY A 113 8.70 -4.73 10.21
C GLY A 113 8.27 -6.18 10.49
N TYR A 114 7.32 -6.69 9.72
CA TYR A 114 6.87 -8.09 9.79
C TYR A 114 7.94 -9.13 9.39
N GLU A 115 9.03 -8.74 8.72
CA GLU A 115 10.14 -9.64 8.37
C GLU A 115 11.25 -9.65 9.42
N ALA A 116 11.25 -8.69 10.35
CA ALA A 116 12.27 -8.60 11.40
C ALA A 116 12.12 -9.68 12.50
N PHE A 117 11.06 -10.50 12.44
CA PHE A 117 10.77 -11.53 13.43
C PHE A 117 11.58 -12.81 13.19
N LYS A 118 12.24 -13.30 14.25
CA LYS A 118 13.09 -14.51 14.17
C LYS A 118 12.33 -15.83 14.25
N SER A 119 11.18 -15.87 14.95
CA SER A 119 10.32 -17.06 15.02
C SER A 119 9.46 -17.13 13.76
N PRO A 120 9.43 -18.29 13.05
CA PRO A 120 8.56 -18.50 11.89
C PRO A 120 7.08 -18.27 12.21
N GLU A 121 6.62 -18.71 13.38
CA GLU A 121 5.23 -18.54 13.83
C GLU A 121 4.89 -17.06 14.00
N CYS A 122 5.77 -16.29 14.63
CA CYS A 122 5.59 -14.86 14.81
C CYS A 122 5.61 -14.12 13.46
N MET A 123 6.52 -14.48 12.56
CA MET A 123 6.58 -13.91 11.22
C MET A 123 5.30 -14.19 10.44
N CYS A 124 4.77 -15.42 10.52
CA CYS A 124 3.52 -15.80 9.87
C CYS A 124 2.35 -14.96 10.38
N LEU A 125 2.16 -14.88 11.71
CA LEU A 125 1.11 -14.07 12.33
C LEU A 125 1.22 -12.58 11.98
N ALA A 126 2.44 -12.05 11.89
CA ALA A 126 2.67 -10.66 11.50
C ALA A 126 2.28 -10.42 10.03
N LYS A 127 2.69 -11.31 9.13
CA LYS A 127 2.32 -11.26 7.71
C LYS A 127 0.81 -11.34 7.53
N ASP A 128 0.15 -12.27 8.22
CA ASP A 128 -1.31 -12.42 8.19
C ASP A 128 -2.02 -11.16 8.70
N SER A 129 -1.51 -10.55 9.77
CA SER A 129 -2.05 -9.31 10.31
C SER A 129 -1.94 -8.16 9.29
N VAL A 130 -0.77 -8.00 8.67
CA VAL A 130 -0.56 -6.99 7.62
C VAL A 130 -1.47 -7.25 6.41
N GLN A 131 -1.61 -8.50 5.99
CA GLN A 131 -2.50 -8.88 4.89
C GLN A 131 -3.95 -8.50 5.19
N VAL A 132 -4.46 -8.85 6.36
CA VAL A 132 -5.83 -8.52 6.78
C VAL A 132 -6.04 -7.01 6.82
N ILE A 133 -5.10 -6.25 7.41
CA ILE A 133 -5.21 -4.80 7.52
C ILE A 133 -5.20 -4.14 6.14
N LEU A 134 -4.27 -4.52 5.25
CA LEU A 134 -4.20 -3.97 3.89
C LEU A 134 -5.46 -4.30 3.07
N LEU A 135 -6.00 -5.51 3.23
CA LEU A 135 -7.27 -5.86 2.62
C LEU A 135 -8.38 -4.94 3.13
N ASN A 136 -8.50 -4.71 4.44
CA ASN A 136 -9.53 -3.84 5.00
C ASN A 136 -9.37 -2.37 4.57
N ILE A 137 -8.13 -1.89 4.47
CA ILE A 137 -7.79 -0.61 3.86
C ILE A 137 -8.31 -0.55 2.41
N ALA A 138 -8.01 -1.56 1.57
CA ALA A 138 -8.50 -1.60 0.19
C ALA A 138 -10.04 -1.59 0.11
N HIS A 139 -10.72 -2.25 1.05
CA HIS A 139 -12.18 -2.18 1.15
C HIS A 139 -12.66 -0.75 1.42
N CYS A 140 -12.10 -0.07 2.41
CA CYS A 140 -12.44 1.32 2.74
C CYS A 140 -12.15 2.25 1.56
N LEU A 141 -10.98 2.11 0.92
CA LEU A 141 -10.60 2.92 -0.24
C LEU A 141 -11.53 2.71 -1.43
N ASN A 142 -11.99 1.49 -1.69
CA ASN A 142 -13.02 1.23 -2.70
C ASN A 142 -14.34 1.93 -2.36
N LYS A 143 -14.72 1.98 -1.08
CA LYS A 143 -15.93 2.71 -0.66
C LYS A 143 -15.80 4.22 -0.82
N LEU A 144 -14.60 4.74 -0.60
CA LEU A 144 -14.23 6.15 -0.79
C LEU A 144 -13.89 6.52 -2.24
N LYS A 145 -13.98 5.56 -3.17
CA LYS A 145 -13.62 5.75 -4.59
C LYS A 145 -12.17 6.18 -4.81
N ASN A 146 -11.29 5.88 -3.87
CA ASN A 146 -9.85 6.09 -4.02
C ASN A 146 -9.23 4.82 -4.65
N TRP A 147 -9.47 4.67 -5.96
CA TRP A 147 -9.15 3.46 -6.71
C TRP A 147 -7.64 3.18 -6.75
N ASP A 148 -6.82 4.21 -6.97
CA ASP A 148 -5.36 4.05 -7.09
C ASP A 148 -4.73 3.55 -5.78
N ALA A 149 -5.15 4.10 -4.64
CA ALA A 149 -4.68 3.63 -3.34
C ALA A 149 -5.18 2.20 -3.03
N SER A 150 -6.40 1.85 -3.46
CA SER A 150 -6.93 0.48 -3.32
C SER A 150 -6.14 -0.52 -4.17
N VAL A 151 -5.82 -0.15 -5.42
CA VAL A 151 -4.96 -0.93 -6.31
C VAL A 151 -3.58 -1.13 -5.68
N TYR A 152 -2.99 -0.08 -5.09
CA TYR A 152 -1.71 -0.16 -4.39
C TYR A 152 -1.78 -1.17 -3.24
N ALA A 153 -2.77 -1.06 -2.35
CA ALA A 153 -2.91 -1.95 -1.19
C ALA A 153 -3.08 -3.42 -1.62
N CYS A 154 -3.93 -3.69 -2.61
CA CYS A 154 -4.12 -5.06 -3.11
C CYS A 154 -2.87 -5.59 -3.82
N THR A 155 -2.17 -4.74 -4.58
CA THR A 155 -0.93 -5.12 -5.26
C THR A 155 0.17 -5.46 -4.26
N PHE A 156 0.27 -4.71 -3.16
CA PHE A 156 1.18 -5.04 -2.08
C PHE A 156 0.90 -6.43 -1.51
N VAL A 157 -0.38 -6.74 -1.21
CA VAL A 157 -0.77 -8.08 -0.73
C VAL A 157 -0.36 -9.16 -1.71
N LEU A 158 -0.66 -9.00 -3.00
CA LEU A 158 -0.39 -9.99 -4.04
C LEU A 158 1.11 -10.19 -4.31
N GLN A 159 1.93 -9.15 -4.16
CA GLN A 159 3.36 -9.24 -4.45
C GLN A 159 4.19 -9.65 -3.24
N ARG A 160 3.77 -9.29 -2.02
CA ARG A 160 4.61 -9.40 -0.81
C ARG A 160 4.10 -10.40 0.22
N LEU A 161 2.82 -10.75 0.19
CA LEU A 161 2.18 -11.53 1.26
C LEU A 161 1.58 -12.83 0.71
N ASP A 162 0.61 -12.71 -0.20
CA ASP A 162 -0.13 -13.85 -0.76
C ASP A 162 -0.53 -13.57 -2.21
N ARG A 163 0.21 -14.17 -3.14
CA ARG A 163 0.00 -14.04 -4.59
C ARG A 163 -1.33 -14.62 -5.10
N HIS A 164 -2.00 -15.44 -4.29
CA HIS A 164 -3.24 -16.12 -4.63
C HIS A 164 -4.42 -15.61 -3.81
N SER A 165 -4.27 -14.46 -3.14
CA SER A 165 -5.33 -13.87 -2.32
C SER A 165 -6.55 -13.49 -3.18
N VAL A 166 -7.58 -14.34 -3.16
CA VAL A 166 -8.86 -14.13 -3.87
C VAL A 166 -9.48 -12.78 -3.50
N LYS A 167 -9.39 -12.40 -2.22
CA LYS A 167 -9.89 -11.10 -1.73
C LYS A 167 -9.11 -9.92 -2.32
N ALA A 168 -7.79 -10.01 -2.46
CA ALA A 168 -6.99 -8.94 -3.05
C ALA A 168 -7.27 -8.82 -4.56
N LEU A 169 -7.28 -9.94 -5.29
CA LEU A 169 -7.62 -9.98 -6.71
C LEU A 169 -9.00 -9.39 -6.97
N TYR A 170 -10.02 -9.83 -6.23
CA TYR A 170 -11.38 -9.33 -6.36
C TYR A 170 -11.47 -7.82 -6.09
N ARG A 171 -10.88 -7.34 -5.00
CA ARG A 171 -10.94 -5.91 -4.62
C ARG A 171 -10.19 -5.02 -5.60
N ARG A 172 -9.06 -5.50 -6.13
CA ARG A 172 -8.28 -4.80 -7.16
C ARG A 172 -9.01 -4.75 -8.49
N ALA A 173 -9.66 -5.83 -8.89
CA ALA A 173 -10.50 -5.85 -10.09
C ALA A 173 -11.65 -4.83 -10.02
N VAL A 174 -12.31 -4.72 -8.86
CA VAL A 174 -13.35 -3.69 -8.64
C VAL A 174 -12.79 -2.28 -8.79
N ALA A 175 -11.59 -2.03 -8.25
CA ALA A 175 -10.93 -0.72 -8.35
C ALA A 175 -10.57 -0.40 -9.81
N TYR A 176 -9.92 -1.33 -10.53
CA TYR A 176 -9.59 -1.18 -11.93
C TYR A 176 -10.82 -0.94 -12.82
N TYR A 177 -11.87 -1.74 -12.64
CA TYR A 177 -13.12 -1.53 -13.37
C TYR A 177 -13.70 -0.14 -13.13
N SER A 178 -13.61 0.37 -11.90
CA SER A 178 -14.14 1.68 -11.52
C SER A 178 -13.34 2.86 -12.10
N GLN A 179 -12.12 2.64 -12.60
CA GLN A 179 -11.35 3.67 -13.32
C GLN A 179 -11.89 3.93 -14.73
N GLY A 180 -12.68 3.01 -15.30
CA GLY A 180 -13.47 3.25 -16.52
C GLY A 180 -12.67 3.33 -17.84
N THR A 181 -11.41 2.91 -17.86
CA THR A 181 -10.62 2.81 -19.09
C THR A 181 -10.64 1.39 -19.64
N SER A 182 -10.45 1.21 -20.95
CA SER A 182 -10.35 -0.13 -21.56
C SER A 182 -9.15 -0.91 -21.01
N PHE A 183 -8.01 -0.23 -20.80
CA PHE A 183 -6.83 -0.84 -20.17
C PHE A 183 -7.12 -1.36 -18.76
N SER A 184 -7.77 -0.55 -17.91
CA SER A 184 -8.13 -0.99 -16.56
C SER A 184 -9.21 -2.07 -16.58
N LEU A 185 -10.12 -2.09 -17.55
CA LEU A 185 -11.09 -3.18 -17.72
C LEU A 185 -10.39 -4.51 -18.02
N ASP A 186 -9.34 -4.50 -18.83
CA ASP A 186 -8.52 -5.69 -19.10
C ASP A 186 -7.87 -6.23 -17.83
N GLN A 187 -7.26 -5.35 -17.04
CA GLN A 187 -6.65 -5.71 -15.76
C GLN A 187 -7.69 -6.27 -14.78
N ALA A 188 -8.90 -5.70 -14.75
CA ALA A 188 -9.98 -6.19 -13.91
C ALA A 188 -10.43 -7.61 -14.29
N VAL A 189 -10.53 -7.90 -15.59
CA VAL A 189 -10.88 -9.24 -16.08
C VAL A 189 -9.78 -10.24 -15.75
N GLU A 190 -8.50 -9.87 -15.92
CA GLU A 190 -7.35 -10.73 -15.58
C GLU A 190 -7.30 -11.08 -14.09
N ASP A 191 -7.53 -10.10 -13.21
CA ASP A 191 -7.61 -10.33 -11.77
C ASP A 191 -8.75 -11.29 -11.40
N LEU A 192 -9.92 -11.16 -12.04
CA LEU A 192 -11.06 -12.05 -11.77
C LEU A 192 -10.89 -13.45 -12.36
N LEU A 193 -10.23 -13.60 -13.50
CA LEU A 193 -9.83 -14.91 -14.02
C LEU A 193 -8.87 -15.61 -13.06
N SER A 194 -7.88 -14.86 -12.55
CA SER A 194 -6.94 -15.36 -11.55
C SER A 194 -7.68 -15.78 -10.28
N ALA A 195 -8.59 -14.95 -9.77
CA ALA A 195 -9.40 -15.26 -8.59
C ALA A 195 -10.25 -16.54 -8.79
N ASN A 196 -10.91 -16.66 -9.94
CA ASN A 196 -11.75 -17.81 -10.29
C ASN A 196 -10.93 -19.10 -10.49
N SER A 197 -9.65 -19.00 -10.83
CA SER A 197 -8.78 -20.18 -10.93
C SER A 197 -8.33 -20.70 -9.56
N VAL A 198 -8.29 -19.82 -8.55
CA VAL A 198 -7.97 -20.19 -7.15
C VAL A 198 -9.21 -20.73 -6.43
N ASP A 199 -10.37 -20.07 -6.60
CA ASP A 199 -11.64 -20.50 -6.02
C ASP A 199 -12.76 -20.46 -7.09
N PRO A 200 -12.98 -21.56 -7.83
CA PRO A 200 -14.02 -21.64 -8.85
C PRO A 200 -15.46 -21.65 -8.31
N GLU A 201 -15.65 -21.90 -7.00
CA GLU A 201 -16.99 -21.99 -6.39
C GLU A 201 -17.48 -20.62 -5.87
N ASP A 202 -16.62 -19.60 -5.85
CA ASP A 202 -17.00 -18.24 -5.46
C ASP A 202 -17.95 -17.61 -6.49
N LYS A 203 -19.24 -17.68 -6.17
CA LYS A 203 -20.33 -17.11 -6.97
C LYS A 203 -20.21 -15.59 -7.17
N GLN A 204 -19.58 -14.87 -6.25
CA GLN A 204 -19.39 -13.41 -6.38
C GLN A 204 -18.34 -13.11 -7.46
N VAL A 205 -17.23 -13.85 -7.45
CA VAL A 205 -16.18 -13.75 -8.48
C VAL A 205 -16.76 -14.10 -9.85
N ALA A 206 -17.42 -15.26 -9.97
CA ALA A 206 -17.99 -15.73 -11.23
C ALA A 206 -19.00 -14.73 -11.82
N LYS A 207 -19.88 -14.16 -10.98
CA LYS A 207 -20.87 -13.15 -11.40
C LYS A 207 -20.19 -11.87 -11.90
N LEU A 208 -19.16 -11.39 -11.20
CA LEU A 208 -18.46 -10.16 -11.56
C LEU A 208 -17.64 -10.36 -12.84
N LEU A 209 -16.97 -11.51 -12.98
CA LEU A 209 -16.22 -11.88 -14.17
C LEU A 209 -17.12 -11.89 -15.41
N ALA A 210 -18.28 -12.55 -15.35
CA ALA A 210 -19.23 -12.59 -16.46
C ALA A 210 -19.71 -11.18 -16.87
N ARG A 211 -19.93 -10.29 -15.89
CA ARG A 211 -20.31 -8.89 -16.16
C ARG A 211 -19.19 -8.14 -16.88
N PHE A 212 -17.97 -8.15 -16.33
CA PHE A 212 -16.85 -7.37 -16.88
C PHE A 212 -16.40 -7.90 -18.23
N PHE A 213 -16.38 -9.22 -18.40
CA PHE A 213 -16.06 -9.85 -19.68
C PHE A 213 -17.06 -9.47 -20.78
N LYS A 214 -18.36 -9.46 -20.46
CA LYS A 214 -19.40 -9.01 -21.40
C LYS A 214 -19.21 -7.54 -21.81
N GLU A 215 -18.76 -6.69 -20.89
CA GLU A 215 -18.49 -5.29 -21.18
C GLU A 215 -17.26 -5.11 -22.06
N LYS A 216 -16.18 -5.84 -21.78
CA LYS A 216 -14.96 -5.86 -22.61
C LYS A 216 -15.28 -6.22 -24.06
N VAL A 217 -16.00 -7.32 -24.27
CA VAL A 217 -16.42 -7.77 -25.61
C VAL A 217 -17.29 -6.72 -26.35
N LYS A 218 -18.00 -5.85 -25.63
CA LYS A 218 -18.75 -4.75 -26.26
C LYS A 218 -17.85 -3.57 -26.65
N GLN A 219 -16.78 -3.30 -25.91
CA GLN A 219 -15.83 -2.23 -26.22
C GLN A 219 -14.92 -2.60 -27.40
N ASP A 220 -14.66 -3.89 -27.60
CA ASP A 220 -13.83 -4.42 -28.69
C ASP A 220 -14.59 -4.55 -30.04
N ARG A 221 -15.88 -4.19 -30.10
CA ARG A 221 -16.74 -4.25 -31.29
C ARG A 221 -17.02 -2.85 -31.85
#